data_AF-A0A060CG26-F1
#
_entry.id   AF-A0A060CG26-F1
#
_cell.length_a   1.000
_cell.length_b   1.000
_cell.length_c   1.000
_cell.angle_alpha   90.00
_cell.angle_beta   90.00
_cell.angle_gamma   90.00
#
_symmetry.space_group_name_H-M   'P 1'
#
loop_
_entity.id
_entity.type
_entity.pdbx_description
1 polymer ?
#
loop_
_entity_poly.entity_id
_entity_poly.type
_entity_poly.pdbx_seq_one_letter_code
_entity_poly.pdbx_strand_id
1 'polypeptide(L)'
;IQENTHGGVRYSSSRGYLTGRDLPTLSVLMGGTVSRVVLEGGRATGVEILEGAGSRRIVRATREVILSAGAFGSPQLLMLSGIGPAQHLREHGIDVAHELPVGDNLHDHLFIPTTWAVDNSPHRSTAFHFGRGIIEDRLRPGRTFMAHSVFEAGGFLRTSLAD
;
A
#
# COMPACT_ATOMS: atom_id res chain seq x y z
N ILE A 1 -0.98 9.69 10.86
CA ILE A 1 -0.05 8.62 11.29
C ILE A 1 -0.88 7.35 11.48
N GLN A 2 -0.40 6.20 11.01
CA GLN A 2 -1.12 4.93 11.10
C GLN A 2 -0.38 3.97 12.05
N GLU A 3 -1.09 3.51 13.08
CA GLU A 3 -0.55 2.59 14.10
C GLU A 3 -1.38 1.32 14.19
N ASN A 4 -1.16 0.39 13.27
CA ASN A 4 -1.79 -0.92 13.36
C ASN A 4 -0.83 -1.86 14.10
N THR A 5 -1.09 -2.10 15.38
CA THR A 5 -0.30 -3.01 16.22
C THR A 5 -1.21 -3.97 16.99
N HIS A 6 -0.69 -5.16 17.31
CA HIS A 6 -1.35 -6.14 18.16
C HIS A 6 -0.27 -6.89 18.95
N GLY A 7 -0.36 -6.88 20.28
CA GLY A 7 0.64 -7.53 21.15
C GLY A 7 2.06 -6.96 20.98
N GLY A 8 2.19 -5.64 20.73
CA GLY A 8 3.48 -4.99 20.54
C GLY A 8 4.16 -5.23 19.19
N VAL A 9 3.47 -5.89 18.24
CA VAL A 9 4.01 -6.19 16.91
C VAL A 9 3.14 -5.52 15.84
N ARG A 10 3.79 -5.08 14.75
CA ARG A 10 3.09 -4.58 13.55
C ARG A 10 2.01 -5.55 13.09
N TYR A 11 0.81 -5.02 12.86
CA TYR A 11 -0.35 -5.77 12.41
C TYR A 11 -0.80 -5.28 11.02
N SER A 12 -0.31 -5.95 9.98
CA SER A 12 -0.69 -5.67 8.59
C SER A 12 -2.06 -6.28 8.26
N SER A 13 -2.69 -5.82 7.17
CA SER A 13 -3.89 -6.45 6.62
C SER A 13 -3.65 -7.92 6.25
N SER A 14 -2.46 -8.27 5.74
CA SER A 14 -2.10 -9.68 5.49
C SER A 14 -2.13 -10.53 6.75
N ARG A 15 -1.60 -10.03 7.88
CA ARG A 15 -1.68 -10.74 9.16
C ARG A 15 -3.12 -10.86 9.66
N GLY A 16 -3.92 -9.81 9.51
CA GLY A 16 -5.31 -9.81 9.96
C GLY A 16 -6.22 -10.78 9.19
N TYR A 17 -6.06 -10.83 7.87
CA TYR A 17 -7.00 -11.51 6.98
C TYR A 17 -6.47 -12.77 6.30
N LEU A 18 -5.15 -12.97 6.20
CA LEU A 18 -4.56 -14.06 5.41
C LEU A 18 -3.68 -15.00 6.25
N THR A 19 -2.71 -14.48 7.00
CA THR A 19 -1.68 -15.28 7.65
C THR A 19 -2.26 -16.24 8.69
N GLY A 20 -1.93 -17.53 8.57
CA GLY A 20 -2.32 -18.55 9.55
C GLY A 20 -3.80 -18.94 9.51
N ARG A 21 -4.54 -18.53 8.48
CA ARG A 21 -5.93 -18.91 8.26
C ARG A 21 -6.03 -19.94 7.14
N ASP A 22 -6.93 -20.90 7.31
CA ASP A 22 -7.33 -21.82 6.24
C ASP A 22 -8.48 -21.18 5.46
N LEU A 23 -8.22 -20.83 4.20
CA LEU A 23 -9.15 -20.15 3.30
C LEU A 23 -9.26 -20.96 2.01
N PRO A 24 -10.02 -22.07 1.99
CA PRO A 24 -9.98 -23.06 0.92
C PRO A 24 -10.44 -22.54 -0.45
N THR A 25 -11.18 -21.43 -0.47
CA THR A 25 -11.67 -20.78 -1.69
C THR A 25 -10.79 -19.62 -2.16
N LEU A 26 -9.71 -19.29 -1.45
CA LEU A 26 -8.82 -18.18 -1.77
C LEU A 26 -7.50 -18.69 -2.35
N SER A 27 -7.13 -18.18 -3.53
CA SER A 27 -5.80 -18.35 -4.10
C SER A 27 -5.02 -17.03 -4.00
N VAL A 28 -3.81 -17.08 -3.45
CA VAL A 28 -2.91 -15.91 -3.35
C VAL A 28 -1.72 -16.13 -4.27
N LEU A 29 -1.62 -15.32 -5.32
CA LEU A 29 -0.47 -15.30 -6.22
C LEU A 29 0.49 -14.17 -5.79
N MET A 30 1.67 -14.55 -5.32
CA MET A 30 2.74 -13.61 -5.02
C MET A 30 3.68 -13.46 -6.23
N GLY A 31 4.30 -12.29 -6.37
CA GLY A 31 5.29 -12.04 -7.44
C GLY A 31 4.71 -11.90 -8.85
N GLY A 32 3.38 -11.95 -9.02
CA GLY A 32 2.72 -11.66 -10.28
C GLY A 32 2.42 -10.16 -10.40
N THR A 33 3.13 -9.45 -11.28
CA THR A 33 2.86 -8.03 -11.52
C THR A 33 1.77 -7.90 -12.57
N VAL A 34 0.61 -7.33 -12.22
CA VAL A 34 -0.45 -7.07 -13.19
C VAL A 34 0.00 -5.96 -14.14
N SER A 35 -0.14 -6.15 -15.46
CA SER A 35 0.16 -5.13 -16.48
C SER A 35 -1.07 -4.34 -16.91
N ARG A 36 -2.23 -5.01 -17.01
CA ARG A 36 -3.52 -4.40 -17.40
C ARG A 36 -4.70 -5.30 -17.06
N VAL A 37 -5.89 -4.72 -17.07
CA VAL A 37 -7.19 -5.42 -17.10
C VAL A 37 -7.50 -5.83 -18.53
N VAL A 38 -8.03 -7.03 -18.70
CA VAL A 38 -8.49 -7.54 -20.00
C VAL A 38 -9.97 -7.22 -20.16
N LEU A 39 -10.32 -6.51 -21.23
CA LEU A 39 -11.68 -6.12 -21.56
C LEU A 39 -12.17 -6.91 -22.79
N GLU A 40 -13.40 -7.43 -22.72
CA GLU A 40 -14.08 -8.06 -23.87
C GLU A 40 -15.52 -7.52 -23.92
N GLY A 41 -15.89 -6.87 -25.03
CA GLY A 41 -17.23 -6.28 -25.19
C GLY A 41 -17.58 -5.25 -24.11
N GLY A 42 -16.59 -4.48 -23.62
CA GLY A 42 -16.77 -3.51 -22.53
C GLY A 42 -16.81 -4.13 -21.12
N ARG A 43 -16.68 -5.45 -20.98
CA ARG A 43 -16.65 -6.13 -19.67
C ARG A 43 -15.23 -6.53 -19.28
N ALA A 44 -14.84 -6.29 -18.03
CA ALA A 44 -13.61 -6.86 -17.47
C ALA A 44 -13.73 -8.38 -17.33
N THR A 45 -12.83 -9.12 -18.00
CA THR A 45 -12.84 -10.60 -18.04
C THR A 45 -11.61 -11.23 -17.38
N GLY A 46 -10.70 -10.42 -16.85
CA GLY A 46 -9.51 -10.89 -16.19
C GLY A 46 -8.42 -9.83 -16.11
N VAL A 47 -7.22 -10.27 -15.75
CA VAL A 47 -6.01 -9.45 -15.71
C VAL A 47 -4.88 -10.14 -16.45
N GLU A 48 -4.06 -9.36 -17.13
CA GLU A 48 -2.78 -9.82 -17.67
C GLU A 48 -1.71 -9.63 -16.59
N ILE A 49 -0.97 -10.69 -16.29
CA ILE A 49 0.17 -10.68 -15.37
C ILE A 49 1.47 -10.87 -16.15
N LEU A 50 2.48 -10.13 -15.73
CA LEU A 50 3.88 -10.33 -16.11
C LEU A 50 4.50 -11.35 -15.15
N GLU A 51 5.08 -12.39 -15.71
CA GLU A 51 5.84 -13.40 -14.97
C GLU A 51 7.34 -13.20 -15.20
N GLY A 52 8.16 -13.95 -14.45
CA GLY A 52 9.61 -13.92 -14.62
C GLY A 52 10.03 -14.29 -16.06
N ALA A 53 11.14 -13.72 -16.53
CA ALA A 53 11.64 -13.87 -17.91
C ALA A 53 10.76 -13.25 -19.02
N GLY A 54 9.82 -12.35 -18.67
CA GLY A 54 9.06 -11.55 -19.63
C GLY A 54 7.87 -12.29 -20.26
N SER A 55 7.56 -13.50 -19.78
CA SER A 55 6.31 -14.19 -20.16
C SER A 55 5.10 -13.44 -19.61
N ARG A 56 3.98 -13.56 -20.33
CA ARG A 56 2.70 -12.97 -19.94
C ARG A 56 1.66 -14.06 -19.84
N ARG A 57 0.80 -13.97 -18.82
CA ARG A 57 -0.32 -14.89 -18.62
C ARG A 57 -1.59 -14.09 -18.32
N ILE A 58 -2.74 -14.58 -18.78
CA ILE A 58 -4.04 -14.01 -18.42
C ILE A 58 -4.65 -14.85 -17.31
N VAL A 59 -5.01 -14.20 -16.21
CA VAL A 59 -5.85 -14.78 -15.16
C VAL A 59 -7.29 -14.32 -15.40
N ARG A 60 -8.18 -15.26 -15.70
CA ARG A 60 -9.58 -14.96 -16.05
C ARG A 60 -10.47 -14.81 -14.81
N ALA A 61 -11.41 -13.89 -14.89
CA ALA A 61 -12.43 -13.65 -13.88
C ALA A 61 -13.83 -13.94 -14.46
N THR A 62 -14.60 -14.77 -13.77
CA THR A 62 -15.96 -15.15 -14.19
C THR A 62 -17.02 -14.08 -13.83
N ARG A 63 -16.75 -13.25 -12.83
CA ARG A 63 -17.67 -12.22 -12.35
C ARG A 63 -17.06 -10.83 -12.47
N GLU A 64 -16.06 -10.54 -11.64
CA GLU A 64 -15.55 -9.18 -11.45
C GLU A 64 -14.02 -9.16 -11.32
N VAL A 65 -13.44 -8.00 -11.63
CA VAL A 65 -12.04 -7.66 -11.36
C VAL A 65 -12.04 -6.46 -10.41
N ILE A 66 -11.42 -6.61 -9.24
CA ILE A 66 -11.33 -5.55 -8.24
C ILE A 66 -9.89 -5.05 -8.20
N LEU A 67 -9.68 -3.77 -8.53
CA LEU A 67 -8.36 -3.14 -8.48
C LEU A 67 -8.09 -2.57 -7.09
N SER A 68 -7.08 -3.12 -6.42
CA SER A 68 -6.62 -2.70 -5.09
C SER A 68 -5.13 -2.35 -5.09
N ALA A 69 -4.63 -1.74 -6.17
CA ALA A 69 -3.22 -1.42 -6.37
C ALA A 69 -2.82 -0.04 -5.79
N GLY A 70 -3.66 0.53 -4.90
CA GLY A 70 -3.42 1.81 -4.26
C GLY A 70 -3.70 3.03 -5.15
N ALA A 71 -3.52 4.22 -4.57
CA ALA A 71 -3.85 5.50 -5.22
C ALA A 71 -3.05 5.79 -6.50
N PHE A 72 -1.89 5.16 -6.67
CA PHE A 72 -1.06 5.30 -7.88
C PHE A 72 -1.23 4.11 -8.84
N GLY A 73 -1.19 2.89 -8.32
CA GLY A 73 -1.22 1.70 -9.17
C GLY A 73 -2.58 1.45 -9.81
N SER A 74 -3.69 1.71 -9.10
CA SER A 74 -5.03 1.50 -9.67
C SER A 74 -5.33 2.40 -10.88
N PRO A 75 -5.13 3.73 -10.84
CA PRO A 75 -5.34 4.56 -12.03
C PRO A 75 -4.36 4.25 -13.15
N GLN A 76 -3.11 3.89 -12.83
CA GLN A 76 -2.15 3.44 -13.84
C GLN A 76 -2.65 2.19 -14.57
N LEU A 77 -3.13 1.17 -13.85
CA LEU A 77 -3.66 -0.05 -14.44
C LEU A 77 -4.90 0.21 -15.31
N LEU A 78 -5.80 1.10 -14.87
CA LEU A 78 -6.95 1.51 -15.67
C LEU A 78 -6.51 2.17 -16.99
N MET A 79 -5.56 3.11 -16.93
CA MET A 79 -5.03 3.77 -18.12
C MET A 79 -4.33 2.79 -19.08
N LEU A 80 -3.50 1.89 -18.56
CA LEU A 80 -2.88 0.80 -19.35
C LEU A 80 -3.90 -0.18 -19.94
N SER A 81 -5.14 -0.17 -19.45
CA SER A 81 -6.26 -0.95 -19.97
C SER A 81 -7.13 -0.18 -20.96
N GLY A 82 -6.75 1.05 -21.32
CA GLY A 82 -7.52 1.92 -22.20
C GLY A 82 -8.65 2.70 -21.50
N ILE A 83 -8.63 2.80 -20.17
CA ILE A 83 -9.64 3.53 -19.38
C ILE A 83 -8.98 4.76 -18.75
N GLY A 84 -9.24 5.96 -19.29
CA GLY A 84 -8.60 7.20 -18.84
C GLY A 84 -8.75 8.36 -19.82
N PRO A 85 -8.04 9.49 -19.61
CA PRO A 85 -8.16 10.66 -20.47
C PRO A 85 -7.72 10.34 -21.91
N ALA A 86 -8.62 10.49 -22.89
CA ALA A 86 -8.41 9.94 -24.22
C ALA A 86 -7.18 10.50 -24.95
N GLN A 87 -6.89 11.79 -24.78
CA GLN A 87 -5.69 12.39 -25.36
C GLN A 87 -4.41 11.78 -24.77
N HIS A 88 -4.32 11.70 -23.44
CA HIS A 88 -3.16 11.14 -22.74
C HIS A 88 -2.92 9.68 -23.15
N LEU A 89 -3.98 8.86 -23.24
CA LEU A 89 -3.87 7.48 -23.69
C LEU A 89 -3.30 7.38 -25.12
N ARG A 90 -3.80 8.22 -26.05
CA ARG A 90 -3.32 8.24 -27.44
C ARG A 90 -1.87 8.69 -27.56
N GLU A 91 -1.42 9.65 -26.74
CA GLU A 91 -0.02 10.09 -26.67
C GLU A 91 0.93 8.93 -26.31
N HIS A 92 0.44 7.96 -25.54
CA HIS A 92 1.17 6.75 -25.16
C HIS A 92 0.88 5.54 -26.07
N GLY A 93 0.16 5.72 -27.18
CA GLY A 93 -0.15 4.64 -28.14
C GLY A 93 -1.12 3.59 -27.58
N ILE A 94 -1.97 3.97 -26.63
CA ILE A 94 -2.96 3.09 -26.00
C ILE A 94 -4.34 3.36 -26.62
N ASP A 95 -5.00 2.29 -27.08
CA ASP A 95 -6.37 2.38 -27.57
C ASP A 95 -7.35 2.78 -26.45
N VAL A 96 -8.23 3.73 -26.75
CA VAL A 96 -9.22 4.24 -25.79
C VAL A 96 -10.43 3.32 -25.77
N ALA A 97 -10.59 2.56 -24.69
CA ALA A 97 -11.79 1.77 -24.42
C ALA A 97 -12.89 2.63 -23.77
N HIS A 98 -12.53 3.43 -22.77
CA HIS A 98 -13.44 4.35 -22.08
C HIS A 98 -12.73 5.64 -21.67
N GLU A 99 -13.32 6.78 -22.01
CA GLU A 99 -12.80 8.09 -21.62
C GLU A 99 -13.34 8.50 -20.25
N LEU A 100 -12.44 8.65 -19.28
CA LEU A 100 -12.73 9.04 -17.89
C LEU A 100 -11.56 9.85 -17.32
N PRO A 101 -11.78 10.74 -16.33
CA PRO A 101 -10.71 11.52 -15.68
C PRO A 101 -9.90 10.67 -14.68
N VAL A 102 -9.39 9.52 -15.13
CA VAL A 102 -8.60 8.60 -14.31
C VAL A 102 -7.23 9.21 -14.04
N GLY A 103 -6.83 9.23 -12.76
CA GLY A 103 -5.54 9.79 -12.32
C GLY A 103 -5.65 11.20 -11.75
N ASP A 104 -6.77 11.88 -11.96
CA ASP A 104 -7.04 13.19 -11.37
C ASP A 104 -7.44 13.10 -9.89
N ASN A 105 -7.50 14.25 -9.22
CA ASN A 105 -7.99 14.40 -7.85
C ASN A 105 -7.18 13.61 -6.80
N LEU A 106 -5.86 13.53 -6.98
CA LEU A 106 -4.94 12.99 -5.98
C LEU A 106 -4.83 13.93 -4.79
N HIS A 107 -5.16 13.43 -3.60
CA HIS A 107 -4.97 14.13 -2.33
C HIS A 107 -4.08 13.32 -1.41
N ASP A 108 -3.27 14.03 -0.63
CA ASP A 108 -2.45 13.48 0.44
C ASP A 108 -2.38 14.47 1.60
N HIS A 109 -1.96 13.99 2.77
CA HIS A 109 -1.71 14.84 3.92
C HIS A 109 -0.27 15.36 3.89
N LEU A 110 -0.10 16.68 3.84
CA LEU A 110 1.21 17.30 3.96
C LEU A 110 1.82 17.00 5.34
N PHE A 111 3.06 16.51 5.34
CA PHE A 111 3.80 16.21 6.56
C PHE A 111 5.01 17.14 6.70
N ILE A 112 5.04 17.93 7.79
CA ILE A 112 6.14 18.84 8.12
C ILE A 112 6.76 18.37 9.44
N PRO A 113 7.91 17.67 9.42
CA PRO A 113 8.57 17.25 10.65
C PRO A 113 9.27 18.46 11.30
N THR A 114 9.06 18.61 12.59
CA THR A 114 9.77 19.57 13.44
C THR A 114 10.51 18.81 14.53
N THR A 115 11.77 19.17 14.76
CA THR A 115 12.65 18.48 15.72
C THR A 115 13.17 19.47 16.75
N TRP A 116 13.33 18.99 17.99
CA TRP A 116 13.85 19.78 19.11
C TRP A 116 14.90 18.96 19.86
N ALA A 117 15.91 19.65 20.39
CA ALA A 117 16.88 19.04 21.29
C ALA A 117 16.25 18.84 22.68
N VAL A 118 16.54 17.70 23.30
CA VAL A 118 16.13 17.40 24.68
C VAL A 118 17.37 16.96 25.47
N ASP A 119 17.55 17.52 26.66
CA ASP A 119 18.76 17.28 27.46
C ASP A 119 18.82 15.84 28.03
N ASN A 120 17.65 15.23 28.23
CA ASN A 120 17.51 13.92 28.87
C ASN A 120 16.72 12.93 28.01
N SER A 121 17.15 12.69 26.76
CA SER A 121 16.51 11.66 25.92
C SER A 121 16.72 10.26 26.50
N PRO A 122 15.67 9.48 26.77
CA PRO A 122 15.79 8.08 27.21
C PRO A 122 16.34 7.17 26.11
N HIS A 123 16.20 7.57 24.85
CA HIS A 123 16.64 6.80 23.68
C HIS A 123 17.82 7.45 22.98
N ARG A 124 18.79 6.62 22.58
CA ARG A 124 20.01 7.06 21.89
C ARG A 124 20.01 6.57 20.46
N SER A 125 20.29 7.46 19.51
CA SER A 125 20.39 7.15 18.07
C SER A 125 21.67 6.41 17.70
N THR A 126 22.12 5.45 18.52
CA THR A 126 23.35 4.68 18.29
C THR A 126 23.03 3.23 17.98
N ALA A 127 23.78 2.63 17.04
CA ALA A 127 23.58 1.23 16.64
C ALA A 127 23.64 0.26 17.83
N PHE A 128 24.51 0.51 18.82
CA PHE A 128 24.60 -0.31 20.03
C PHE A 128 23.34 -0.26 20.89
N HIS A 129 22.72 0.92 21.05
CA HIS A 129 21.46 1.06 21.80
C HIS A 129 20.32 0.28 21.13
N PHE A 130 20.19 0.41 19.81
CA PHE A 130 19.20 -0.35 19.04
C PHE A 130 19.48 -1.85 19.06
N GLY A 131 20.73 -2.27 18.87
CA GLY A 131 21.13 -3.68 18.91
C GLY A 131 20.80 -4.33 20.26
N ARG A 132 21.11 -3.65 21.37
CA ARG A 132 20.73 -4.11 22.72
C ARG A 132 19.21 -4.22 22.86
N GLY A 133 18.45 -3.23 22.39
CA GLY A 133 16.98 -3.24 22.41
C GLY A 133 16.39 -4.45 21.67
N ILE A 134 16.91 -4.75 20.46
CA ILE A 134 16.48 -5.91 19.67
C ILE A 134 16.76 -7.23 20.41
N ILE A 135 17.96 -7.39 20.97
CA ILE A 135 18.33 -8.61 21.71
C ILE A 135 17.42 -8.78 22.94
N GLU A 136 17.20 -7.71 23.71
CA GLU A 136 16.37 -7.76 24.90
C GLU A 136 14.90 -8.07 24.56
N ASP A 137 14.34 -7.48 23.51
CA ASP A 137 12.98 -7.80 23.05
C ASP A 137 12.87 -9.24 22.52
N ARG A 138 13.93 -9.76 21.88
CA ARG A 138 13.95 -11.15 21.42
C ARG A 138 13.93 -12.17 22.58
N LEU A 139 14.56 -11.82 23.70
CA LEU A 139 14.62 -12.63 24.92
C LEU A 139 13.39 -12.44 25.81
N ARG A 140 12.85 -11.21 25.85
CA ARG A 140 11.70 -10.82 26.68
C ARG A 140 10.79 -9.87 25.86
N PRO A 141 9.91 -10.41 25.02
CA PRO A 141 9.08 -9.62 24.10
C PRO A 141 8.24 -8.56 24.82
N GLY A 142 8.14 -7.37 24.22
CA GLY A 142 7.24 -6.31 24.70
C GLY A 142 7.78 -5.45 25.83
N ARG A 143 9.06 -5.59 26.19
CA ARG A 143 9.67 -4.86 27.33
C ARG A 143 10.56 -3.68 26.92
N THR A 144 10.78 -3.51 25.62
CA THR A 144 11.68 -2.48 25.10
C THR A 144 10.93 -1.52 24.20
N PHE A 145 11.54 -0.37 23.91
CA PHE A 145 11.01 0.61 22.98
C PHE A 145 10.74 0.05 21.56
N MET A 146 11.32 -1.10 21.20
CA MET A 146 11.09 -1.76 19.90
C MET A 146 9.64 -2.26 19.72
N ALA A 147 8.93 -2.53 20.83
CA ALA A 147 7.56 -3.03 20.82
C ALA A 147 6.51 -1.91 20.96
N HIS A 148 6.96 -0.66 21.08
CA HIS A 148 6.10 0.51 21.27
C HIS A 148 6.22 1.45 20.08
N SER A 149 5.16 2.23 19.84
CA SER A 149 5.26 3.34 18.89
C SER A 149 6.08 4.48 19.48
N VAL A 150 6.79 5.19 18.63
CA VAL A 150 7.47 6.45 18.98
C VAL A 150 6.50 7.64 19.02
N PHE A 151 5.26 7.48 18.54
CA PHE A 151 4.23 8.52 18.64
C PHE A 151 3.40 8.30 19.90
N GLU A 152 3.82 8.92 21.00
CA GLU A 152 3.18 8.76 22.31
C GLU A 152 1.99 9.71 22.52
N ALA A 153 1.97 10.82 21.80
CA ALA A 153 0.91 11.82 21.88
C ALA A 153 0.57 12.37 20.49
N GLY A 154 -0.70 12.70 20.31
CA GLY A 154 -1.22 13.33 19.10
C GLY A 154 -2.39 14.23 19.45
N GLY A 155 -2.63 15.23 18.62
CA GLY A 155 -3.74 16.16 18.78
C GLY A 155 -4.22 16.67 17.44
N PHE A 156 -5.49 17.05 17.39
CA PHE A 156 -6.07 17.77 16.27
C PHE A 156 -6.29 19.21 16.71
N LEU A 157 -5.78 20.17 15.93
CA LEU A 157 -6.08 21.58 16.12
C LEU A 157 -6.84 22.09 14.89
N ARG A 158 -7.90 22.85 15.14
CA ARG A 158 -8.50 23.72 14.15
C ARG A 158 -7.98 25.14 14.38
N THR A 159 -7.36 25.73 13.37
CA THR A 159 -6.94 27.13 13.41
C THR A 159 -8.03 28.02 12.82
N SER A 160 -7.91 29.34 13.00
CA SER A 160 -8.79 30.31 12.33
C SER A 160 -8.63 30.35 10.81
N LEU A 161 -7.65 29.62 10.26
CA LEU A 161 -7.40 29.50 8.82
C LEU A 161 -8.05 28.25 8.21
N ALA A 162 -8.67 27.39 9.03
CA ALA A 162 -9.40 26.23 8.54
C ALA A 162 -10.85 26.63 8.24
N ASP A 163 -11.14 26.86 6.95
CA ASP A 163 -12.49 27.15 6.43
C ASP A 163 -13.52 26.08 6.87
#